data_AF-A0A9D7F0X0-F1
#
_entry.id   AF-A0A9D7F0X0-F1
#
_cell.length_a   1.000
_cell.length_b   1.000
_cell.length_c   1.000
_cell.angle_alpha   90.00
_cell.angle_beta   90.00
_cell.angle_gamma   90.00
#
_symmetry.space_group_name_H-M   'P 1'
#
loop_
_entity.id
_entity.type
_entity.pdbx_description
1 polymer ?
#
loop_
_entity_poly.entity_id
_entity_poly.type
_entity_poly.pdbx_seq_one_letter_code
_entity_poly.pdbx_strand_id
1 'polypeptide(L)'
;MDMGTGIIGLAFLLICIALFYILSRGNQKREKQLLKSITDLAAANNAKITLHDTWNNAAIGIDMIAKKLFIIANANVRKILQHINLAEVQRCKVNREEKTVGAKEDAVRVIEKIELVFTYYEKNKPDNAVVFYDTSFEMSSLSDEIQLLEKWCKIINDNCK
;
A
#
# COMPACT_ATOMS: atom_id res chain seq x y z
N MET A 1 -12.59 42.74 23.80
CA MET A 1 -12.57 41.94 22.56
C MET A 1 -13.08 42.84 21.45
N ASP A 2 -12.19 43.32 20.59
CA ASP A 2 -12.61 44.14 19.45
C ASP A 2 -13.42 43.28 18.50
N MET A 3 -14.64 43.72 18.18
CA MET A 3 -15.60 42.99 17.34
C MET A 3 -14.96 42.51 16.01
N GLY A 4 -13.99 43.28 15.48
CA GLY A 4 -13.20 42.91 14.30
C GLY A 4 -12.29 41.69 14.48
N THR A 5 -11.68 41.50 15.66
CA THR A 5 -10.81 40.33 15.92
C THR A 5 -11.62 39.03 16.04
N GLY A 6 -12.84 39.11 16.60
CA GLY A 6 -13.76 37.97 16.66
C GLY A 6 -14.26 37.53 15.28
N ILE A 7 -14.56 38.47 14.38
CA ILE A 7 -15.01 38.18 13.02
C ILE A 7 -13.90 37.51 12.20
N ILE A 8 -12.67 38.01 12.30
CA ILE A 8 -11.52 37.44 11.60
C ILE A 8 -11.26 36.02 12.08
N GLY A 9 -11.28 35.78 13.40
CA GLY A 9 -11.11 34.44 13.97
C GLY A 9 -12.18 33.44 13.49
N LEU A 10 -13.44 33.88 13.42
CA LEU A 10 -14.53 33.05 12.92
C LEU A 10 -14.38 32.72 11.43
N ALA A 11 -13.95 33.69 10.61
CA ALA A 11 -13.69 33.47 9.19
C ALA A 11 -12.57 32.44 8.97
N PHE A 12 -11.47 32.53 9.73
CA PHE A 12 -10.38 31.55 9.67
C PHE A 12 -10.84 30.14 10.07
N LEU A 13 -11.65 30.03 11.13
CA LEU A 13 -12.18 28.73 11.57
C LEU A 13 -13.00 28.05 10.46
N LEU A 14 -13.90 28.80 9.81
CA LEU A 14 -14.72 28.28 8.72
C LEU A 14 -13.90 27.84 7.51
N ILE A 15 -12.84 28.58 7.17
CA ILE A 15 -11.90 28.21 6.11
C ILE A 15 -11.19 26.91 6.45
N CYS A 16 -10.68 26.74 7.67
CA CYS A 16 -10.02 25.52 8.12
C CYS A 16 -10.95 24.29 8.04
N ILE A 17 -12.20 24.43 8.48
CA ILE A 17 -13.20 23.35 8.41
C ILE A 17 -13.49 22.98 6.95
N ALA A 18 -13.66 23.98 6.08
CA ALA A 18 -13.92 23.74 4.66
C ALA A 18 -12.74 23.03 3.98
N LEU A 19 -11.49 23.45 4.24
CA LEU A 19 -10.29 22.81 3.73
C LEU A 19 -10.20 21.34 4.18
N PHE A 20 -10.43 21.07 5.46
CA PHE A 20 -10.42 19.71 6.00
C PHE A 20 -11.49 18.83 5.35
N TYR A 21 -12.69 19.37 5.15
CA TYR A 21 -13.78 18.66 4.49
C TYR A 21 -13.44 18.30 3.03
N ILE A 22 -12.89 19.24 2.26
CA ILE A 22 -12.50 19.01 0.86
C ILE A 22 -11.42 17.91 0.77
N LEU A 23 -10.40 17.98 1.63
CA LEU A 23 -9.32 16.98 1.68
C LEU A 23 -9.88 15.58 2.01
N SER A 24 -10.75 15.48 3.02
CA SER A 24 -11.34 14.19 3.43
C SER A 24 -12.15 13.52 2.31
N ARG A 25 -12.90 14.31 1.53
CA ARG A 25 -13.73 13.80 0.43
C ARG A 25 -12.87 13.33 -0.76
N GLY A 26 -11.76 14.02 -1.01
CA GLY A 26 -10.77 13.61 -2.01
C GLY A 26 -10.20 12.22 -1.73
N ASN A 27 -9.82 11.98 -0.47
CA ASN A 27 -9.27 10.69 -0.03
C ASN A 27 -10.30 9.56 -0.16
N GLN A 28 -11.54 9.76 0.32
CA GLN A 28 -12.61 8.76 0.19
C GLN A 28 -12.91 8.39 -1.27
N LYS A 29 -12.86 9.38 -2.18
CA LYS A 29 -13.09 9.11 -3.61
C LYS A 29 -11.99 8.25 -4.21
N ARG A 30 -10.72 8.50 -3.84
CA ARG A 30 -9.56 7.72 -4.31
C ARG A 30 -9.61 6.30 -3.79
N GLU A 31 -9.91 6.11 -2.51
CA GLU A 31 -10.05 4.78 -1.89
C GLU A 31 -11.15 3.96 -2.58
N LYS A 32 -12.33 4.55 -2.80
CA LYS A 32 -13.42 3.90 -3.54
C LYS A 32 -13.02 3.52 -4.97
N GLN A 33 -12.22 4.34 -5.64
CA GLN A 33 -11.72 4.05 -6.99
C GLN A 33 -10.70 2.91 -6.99
N LEU A 34 -9.81 2.84 -6.00
CA LEU A 34 -8.89 1.73 -5.82
C LEU A 34 -9.65 0.43 -5.53
N LEU A 35 -10.59 0.47 -4.58
CA LEU A 35 -11.40 -0.69 -4.22
C LEU A 35 -12.22 -1.21 -5.41
N LYS A 36 -12.82 -0.30 -6.19
CA LYS A 36 -13.51 -0.67 -7.42
C LYS A 36 -12.54 -1.32 -8.42
N SER A 37 -11.38 -0.69 -8.65
CA SER A 37 -10.40 -1.18 -9.63
C SER A 37 -9.85 -2.57 -9.28
N ILE A 38 -9.59 -2.86 -8.00
CA ILE A 38 -9.09 -4.17 -7.58
C ILE A 38 -10.19 -5.24 -7.63
N THR A 39 -11.44 -4.85 -7.32
CA THR A 39 -12.60 -5.74 -7.43
C THR A 39 -12.90 -6.08 -8.89
N ASP A 40 -12.82 -5.09 -9.79
CA ASP A 40 -12.98 -5.29 -11.24
C ASP A 40 -11.89 -6.22 -11.79
N LEU A 41 -10.63 -6.05 -11.33
CA LEU A 41 -9.52 -6.94 -11.68
C LEU A 41 -9.76 -8.37 -11.20
N ALA A 42 -10.24 -8.55 -9.98
CA ALA A 42 -10.57 -9.88 -9.44
C ALA A 42 -11.71 -10.53 -10.22
N ALA A 43 -12.79 -9.79 -10.49
CA ALA A 43 -13.93 -10.27 -11.25
C ALA A 43 -13.54 -10.71 -12.67
N ALA A 44 -12.67 -9.94 -13.34
CA ALA A 44 -12.11 -10.30 -14.65
C ALA A 44 -11.29 -11.61 -14.63
N ASN A 45 -10.81 -12.02 -13.45
CA ASN A 45 -10.05 -13.25 -13.24
C ASN A 45 -10.85 -14.34 -12.51
N ASN A 46 -12.19 -14.26 -12.55
CA ASN A 46 -13.13 -15.19 -11.92
C ASN A 46 -12.86 -15.35 -10.41
N ALA A 47 -12.64 -14.25 -9.70
CA ALA A 47 -12.38 -14.21 -8.28
C ALA A 47 -13.19 -13.09 -7.59
N LYS A 48 -13.39 -13.24 -6.28
CA LYS A 48 -14.06 -12.25 -5.44
C LYS A 48 -13.15 -11.87 -4.27
N ILE A 49 -12.83 -10.58 -4.16
CA ILE A 49 -12.07 -10.04 -3.04
C ILE A 49 -12.82 -10.30 -1.73
N THR A 50 -12.20 -11.08 -0.84
CA THR A 50 -12.71 -11.43 0.49
C THR A 50 -12.13 -10.50 1.55
N LEU A 51 -10.84 -10.19 1.43
CA LEU A 51 -10.12 -9.27 2.30
C LEU A 51 -9.28 -8.33 1.45
N HIS A 52 -9.20 -7.07 1.84
CA HIS A 52 -8.39 -6.06 1.16
C HIS A 52 -7.86 -5.03 2.14
N ASP A 53 -6.80 -4.34 1.73
CA ASP A 53 -6.33 -3.11 2.33
C ASP A 53 -5.83 -2.17 1.23
N THR A 54 -5.75 -0.88 1.57
CA THR A 54 -5.19 0.15 0.70
C THR A 54 -4.08 0.89 1.43
N TRP A 55 -3.05 1.29 0.72
CA TRP A 55 -2.01 2.18 1.21
C TRP A 55 -1.56 3.10 0.08
N ASN A 56 -1.28 4.36 0.39
CA ASN A 56 -0.90 5.39 -0.58
C ASN A 56 -1.83 5.39 -1.80
N ASN A 57 -1.32 5.05 -3.00
CA ASN A 57 -2.12 4.92 -4.22
C ASN A 57 -2.16 3.47 -4.74
N ALA A 58 -2.18 2.52 -3.81
CA ALA A 58 -2.18 1.09 -4.05
C ALA A 58 -3.25 0.36 -3.22
N ALA A 59 -3.61 -0.82 -3.69
CA ALA A 59 -4.49 -1.74 -2.99
C ALA A 59 -4.03 -3.18 -3.21
N ILE A 60 -4.22 -4.00 -2.19
CA ILE A 60 -3.97 -5.43 -2.17
C ILE A 60 -5.25 -6.12 -1.71
N GLY A 61 -5.56 -7.25 -2.32
CA GLY A 61 -6.78 -7.98 -2.03
C GLY A 61 -6.62 -9.46 -2.32
N ILE A 62 -7.26 -10.29 -1.51
CA ILE A 62 -7.22 -11.74 -1.62
C ILE A 62 -8.63 -12.30 -1.74
N ASP A 63 -8.79 -13.26 -2.64
CA ASP A 63 -9.88 -14.22 -2.61
C ASP A 63 -9.39 -15.44 -1.80
N MET A 64 -9.93 -15.60 -0.58
CA MET A 64 -9.54 -16.71 0.31
C MET A 64 -10.04 -18.07 -0.17
N ILE A 65 -11.10 -18.09 -0.99
CA ILE A 65 -11.70 -19.32 -1.51
C ILE A 65 -10.92 -19.76 -2.75
N ALA A 66 -10.74 -18.85 -3.72
CA ALA A 66 -10.01 -19.12 -4.95
C ALA A 66 -8.48 -19.09 -4.76
N LYS A 67 -7.99 -18.69 -3.59
CA LYS A 67 -6.56 -18.53 -3.25
C LYS A 67 -5.81 -17.68 -4.28
N LYS A 68 -6.41 -16.54 -4.66
CA LYS A 68 -5.82 -15.59 -5.61
C LYS A 68 -5.59 -14.25 -4.93
N LEU A 69 -4.40 -13.70 -5.11
CA LEU A 69 -4.03 -12.37 -4.67
C LEU A 69 -4.06 -11.41 -5.85
N PHE A 70 -4.53 -10.19 -5.61
CA PHE A 70 -4.62 -9.12 -6.57
C PHE A 70 -3.94 -7.89 -6.00
N ILE A 71 -3.16 -7.20 -6.83
CA ILE A 71 -2.53 -5.93 -6.48
C ILE A 71 -2.81 -4.93 -7.58
N ILE A 72 -3.17 -3.72 -7.17
CA ILE A 72 -3.12 -2.54 -8.02
C ILE A 72 -2.22 -1.50 -7.35
N ALA A 73 -1.33 -0.87 -8.09
CA ALA A 73 -0.53 0.23 -7.58
C ALA A 73 -0.32 1.27 -8.67
N ASN A 74 -0.58 2.52 -8.35
CA ASN A 74 -0.30 3.63 -9.25
C ASN A 74 1.07 4.22 -8.89
N ALA A 75 2.14 3.54 -9.30
CA ALA A 75 3.51 4.00 -9.07
C ALA A 75 3.89 5.01 -10.17
N ASN A 76 3.95 6.29 -9.81
CA ASN A 76 4.27 7.42 -10.69
C ASN A 76 3.47 7.43 -12.00
N VAL A 77 4.06 6.90 -13.08
CA VAL A 77 3.59 6.98 -14.47
C VAL A 77 2.95 5.68 -14.94
N ARG A 78 3.09 4.58 -14.19
CA ARG A 78 2.59 3.26 -14.60
C ARG A 78 1.61 2.71 -13.58
N LYS A 79 0.44 2.31 -14.10
CA LYS A 79 -0.50 1.49 -13.36
C LYS A 79 0.02 0.05 -13.36
N ILE A 80 0.37 -0.44 -12.18
CA ILE A 80 0.72 -1.82 -11.93
C ILE A 80 -0.58 -2.57 -11.65
N LEU A 81 -0.85 -3.62 -12.41
CA LEU A 81 -1.92 -4.58 -12.18
C LEU A 81 -1.28 -5.96 -12.09
N GLN A 82 -1.41 -6.63 -10.95
CA GLN A 82 -0.88 -7.97 -10.76
C GLN A 82 -1.96 -8.88 -10.21
N HIS A 83 -1.93 -10.14 -10.65
CA HIS A 83 -2.65 -11.23 -10.01
C HIS A 83 -1.65 -12.37 -9.76
N ILE A 84 -1.76 -13.00 -8.60
CA ILE A 84 -0.87 -14.09 -8.18
C ILE A 84 -1.75 -15.25 -7.70
N ASN A 85 -1.57 -16.42 -8.31
CA ASN A 85 -2.16 -17.66 -7.84
C ASN A 85 -1.35 -18.17 -6.64
N LEU A 86 -1.94 -18.17 -5.44
CA LEU A 86 -1.23 -18.57 -4.22
C LEU A 86 -0.93 -20.06 -4.17
N ALA A 87 -1.62 -20.90 -4.96
CA ALA A 87 -1.28 -22.31 -5.10
C ALA A 87 0.09 -22.55 -5.77
N GLU A 88 0.61 -21.57 -6.50
CA GLU A 88 1.93 -21.65 -7.14
C GLU A 88 3.05 -21.08 -6.27
N VAL A 89 2.69 -20.32 -5.23
CA VAL A 89 3.63 -19.62 -4.33
C VAL A 89 4.11 -20.61 -3.28
N GLN A 90 5.41 -20.80 -3.21
CA GLN A 90 6.04 -21.59 -2.15
C GLN A 90 6.13 -20.80 -0.84
N ARG A 91 6.48 -19.50 -0.93
CA ARG A 91 6.67 -18.65 0.24
C ARG A 91 6.52 -17.18 -0.11
N CYS A 92 5.99 -16.41 0.84
CA CYS A 92 6.07 -14.96 0.85
C CYS A 92 7.05 -14.51 1.95
N LYS A 93 7.92 -13.56 1.64
CA LYS A 93 8.87 -12.96 2.60
C LYS A 93 8.87 -11.44 2.50
N VAL A 94 9.20 -10.82 3.61
CA VAL A 94 9.51 -9.39 3.68
C VAL A 94 10.95 -9.19 3.21
N ASN A 95 11.16 -8.32 2.23
CA ASN A 95 12.48 -7.80 1.89
C ASN A 95 12.57 -6.33 2.31
N ARG A 96 13.69 -5.96 2.94
CA ARG A 96 13.98 -4.59 3.37
C ARG A 96 15.34 -4.21 2.80
N GLU A 97 15.36 -3.17 1.97
CA GLU A 97 16.59 -2.58 1.48
C GLU A 97 16.95 -1.40 2.37
N GLU A 98 18.14 -1.45 2.95
CA GLU A 98 18.65 -0.45 3.89
C GLU A 98 19.96 0.12 3.36
N LYS A 99 20.12 1.43 3.52
CA LYS A 99 21.38 2.12 3.24
C LYS A 99 21.96 2.68 4.53
N THR A 100 23.26 2.48 4.68
CA THR A 100 24.04 3.10 5.74
C THR A 100 24.46 4.50 5.32
N VAL A 101 24.08 5.52 6.09
CA VAL A 101 24.43 6.91 5.87
C VAL A 101 25.24 7.41 7.07
N GLY A 102 26.42 7.95 6.83
CA GLY A 102 27.30 8.50 7.87
C GLY A 102 28.74 7.97 7.83
N ALA A 103 29.61 8.57 8.63
CA ALA A 103 30.96 8.08 8.87
C ALA A 103 30.93 6.96 9.91
N LYS A 104 31.92 6.05 9.90
CA LYS A 104 31.92 4.75 10.61
C LYS A 104 31.41 4.76 12.08
N GLU A 105 31.61 5.83 12.85
CA GLU A 105 31.14 5.93 14.25
C GLU A 105 29.68 6.40 14.38
N ASP A 106 29.15 7.18 13.43
CA ASP A 106 27.80 7.75 13.42
C ASP A 106 26.93 7.16 12.29
N ALA A 107 27.24 5.96 11.84
CA ALA A 107 26.58 5.30 10.74
C ALA A 107 25.13 4.93 11.09
N VAL A 108 24.15 5.62 10.48
CA VAL A 108 22.71 5.34 10.65
C VAL A 108 22.22 4.48 9.50
N ARG A 109 21.42 3.44 9.81
CA ARG A 109 20.71 2.66 8.80
C ARG A 109 19.38 3.30 8.47
N VAL A 110 19.17 3.58 7.20
CA VAL A 110 17.93 4.16 6.67
C VAL A 110 17.30 3.13 5.74
N ILE A 111 16.04 2.78 5.99
CA ILE A 111 15.27 1.90 5.10
C ILE A 111 14.95 2.71 3.83
N GLU A 112 15.43 2.23 2.69
CA GLU A 112 15.14 2.83 1.38
C GLU A 112 13.91 2.19 0.75
N LYS A 113 13.71 0.88 0.92
CA LYS A 113 12.61 0.18 0.26
C LYS A 113 12.14 -1.03 1.07
N ILE A 114 10.83 -1.26 1.07
CA ILE A 114 10.22 -2.48 1.62
C ILE A 114 9.24 -3.09 0.64
N GLU A 115 9.32 -4.41 0.50
CA GLU A 115 8.52 -5.16 -0.46
C GLU A 115 8.18 -6.58 0.03
N LEU A 116 7.07 -7.11 -0.48
CA LEU A 116 6.72 -8.52 -0.37
C LEU A 116 7.29 -9.26 -1.56
N VAL A 117 8.13 -10.26 -1.30
CA VAL A 117 8.71 -11.12 -2.33
C VAL A 117 8.05 -12.49 -2.28
N PHE A 118 7.55 -12.93 -3.43
CA PHE A 118 6.88 -14.19 -3.66
C PHE A 118 7.83 -15.12 -4.40
N THR A 119 8.20 -16.23 -3.75
CA THR A 119 8.97 -17.31 -4.37
C THR A 119 8.01 -18.42 -4.77
N TYR A 120 8.25 -19.06 -5.91
CA TYR A 120 7.36 -20.09 -6.46
C TYR A 120 7.94 -21.49 -6.29
N TYR A 121 7.08 -22.52 -6.30
CA TYR A 121 7.54 -23.92 -6.27
C TYR A 121 8.34 -24.28 -7.52
N GLU A 122 8.00 -23.67 -8.66
CA GLU A 122 8.72 -23.82 -9.90
C GLU A 122 10.04 -23.03 -9.85
N LYS A 123 11.17 -23.75 -9.84
CA LYS A 123 12.51 -23.16 -9.68
C LYS A 123 12.93 -22.17 -10.77
N ASN A 124 12.33 -22.27 -11.96
CA ASN A 124 12.65 -21.41 -13.09
C ASN A 124 11.70 -20.20 -13.20
N LYS A 125 10.64 -20.17 -12.39
CA LYS A 125 9.71 -19.04 -12.38
C LYS A 125 10.35 -17.90 -11.57
N PRO A 126 10.49 -16.70 -12.17
CA PRO A 126 11.11 -15.58 -11.47
C PRO A 126 10.26 -15.16 -10.27
N ASP A 127 10.94 -14.75 -9.19
CA ASP A 127 10.29 -14.16 -8.03
C ASP A 127 9.47 -12.93 -8.45
N ASN A 128 8.32 -12.74 -7.80
CA ASN A 128 7.54 -11.53 -7.96
C ASN A 128 7.71 -10.66 -6.70
N ALA A 129 7.74 -9.35 -6.87
CA ALA A 129 7.87 -8.40 -5.76
C ALA A 129 6.76 -7.35 -5.83
N VAL A 130 6.17 -7.05 -4.67
CA VAL A 130 5.21 -5.97 -4.48
C VAL A 130 5.80 -4.96 -3.52
N VAL A 131 6.12 -3.78 -4.03
CA VAL A 131 6.70 -2.68 -3.26
C VAL A 131 5.62 -1.99 -2.44
N PHE A 132 5.85 -1.84 -1.14
CA PHE A 132 4.97 -1.10 -0.23
C PHE A 132 5.47 0.32 0.00
N TYR A 133 6.79 0.52 -0.01
CA TYR A 133 7.42 1.82 0.18
C TYR A 133 8.79 1.85 -0.51
N ASP A 134 9.13 3.02 -1.06
CA ASP A 134 10.41 3.31 -1.71
C ASP A 134 10.72 4.81 -1.57
N THR A 135 11.85 5.16 -0.94
CA THR A 135 12.30 6.54 -0.69
C THR A 135 12.58 7.31 -1.98
N SER A 136 12.78 6.64 -3.11
CA SER A 136 12.96 7.25 -4.42
C SER A 136 11.68 7.96 -4.89
N PHE A 137 10.52 7.58 -4.34
CA PHE A 137 9.21 7.94 -4.87
C PHE A 137 8.22 8.49 -3.84
N GLU A 138 8.38 8.22 -2.54
CA GLU A 138 7.36 8.59 -1.54
C GLU A 138 7.88 9.30 -0.27
N MET A 139 7.10 10.29 0.19
CA MET A 139 7.22 10.99 1.49
C MET A 139 6.21 10.43 2.52
N SER A 140 5.95 9.13 2.50
CA SER A 140 4.99 8.47 3.40
C SER A 140 5.64 8.01 4.72
N SER A 141 4.81 7.75 5.74
CA SER A 141 5.24 7.37 7.09
C SER A 141 5.46 5.86 7.20
N LEU A 142 6.68 5.42 6.88
CA LEU A 142 7.18 4.04 6.85
C LEU A 142 6.63 3.04 7.91
N SER A 143 6.24 3.51 9.09
CA SER A 143 5.70 2.65 10.16
C SER A 143 4.43 1.91 9.73
N ASP A 144 3.52 2.59 9.04
CA ASP A 144 2.21 2.03 8.70
C ASP A 144 2.34 1.00 7.57
N GLU A 145 3.21 1.29 6.59
CA GLU A 145 3.54 0.36 5.50
C GLU A 145 4.23 -0.90 6.02
N ILE A 146 5.13 -0.79 7.00
CA ILE A 146 5.76 -1.97 7.61
C ILE A 146 4.70 -2.86 8.27
N GLN A 147 3.80 -2.29 9.06
CA GLN A 147 2.76 -3.07 9.75
C GLN A 147 1.82 -3.75 8.74
N LEU A 148 1.43 -3.04 7.69
CA LEU A 148 0.59 -3.58 6.63
C LEU A 148 1.30 -4.71 5.88
N LEU A 149 2.57 -4.51 5.53
CA LEU A 149 3.39 -5.49 4.84
C LEU A 149 3.53 -6.78 5.67
N GLU A 150 3.79 -6.67 6.98
CA GLU A 150 3.88 -7.82 7.87
C GLU A 150 2.55 -8.57 8.00
N LYS A 151 1.43 -7.84 8.12
CA LYS A 151 0.08 -8.41 8.11
C LYS A 151 -0.15 -9.25 6.85
N TRP A 152 0.15 -8.70 5.67
CA TRP A 152 -0.07 -9.39 4.40
C TRP A 152 0.87 -10.58 4.19
N CYS A 153 2.14 -10.45 4.58
CA CYS A 153 3.08 -11.58 4.56
C CYS A 153 2.51 -12.78 5.34
N LYS A 154 1.93 -12.53 6.52
CA LYS A 154 1.29 -13.59 7.33
C LYS A 154 0.06 -14.19 6.63
N ILE A 155 -0.88 -13.34 6.20
CA ILE A 155 -2.11 -13.78 5.50
C ILE A 155 -1.76 -14.64 4.29
N ILE A 156 -0.80 -14.21 3.48
CA ILE A 156 -0.40 -14.92 2.26
C ILE A 156 0.18 -16.29 2.62
N ASN A 157 1.15 -16.35 3.55
CA ASN A 157 1.77 -17.62 3.94
C ASN A 157 0.77 -18.62 4.56
N ASP A 158 -0.24 -18.13 5.29
CA ASP A 158 -1.31 -18.99 5.82
C ASP A 158 -2.19 -19.60 4.70
N ASN A 159 -2.16 -19.02 3.50
CA ASN A 159 -2.97 -19.43 2.34
C ASN A 159 -2.19 -20.10 1.19
N CYS A 160 -0.85 -20.15 1.25
CA CYS A 160 0.02 -20.80 0.25
C CYS A 160 0.13 -22.34 0.38
N LYS A 161 -0.90 -23.01 0.92
CA LYS A 161 -0.92 -24.47 1.13
C LYS A 161 -1.73 -25.21 0.06
#